data_AF-A0A534SAT6-F1
#
_entry.id   AF-A0A534SAT6-F1
#
_cell.length_a   1.000
_cell.length_b   1.000
_cell.length_c   1.000
_cell.angle_alpha   90.00
_cell.angle_beta   90.00
_cell.angle_gamma   90.00
#
_symmetry.space_group_name_H-M   'P 1'
#
loop_
_entity.id
_entity.type
_entity.pdbx_description
1 polymer ?
#
loop_
_entity_poly.entity_id
_entity_poly.type
_entity_poly.pdbx_seq_one_letter_code
_entity_poly.pdbx_strand_id
1 'polypeptide(L)'
;LAAAAAPMSRVEKPVAADVFVQELQRIELVDSAVRATNGLLQAWGVEGLQEGEWRNGALDLNAIARTRQLEYRPLSGTFNLLSLLDLPVILELIVPGRQEVRFVLLLGISGDQCRVLLDRGEQEVPWRVLNENWFGQGHLFWKDFDKVGSRLAVGSVGRNVKRLHALLAKVPGLDGKSLPARLDIFARQSEEAVARFQKIKRLTPDGVVGPLTLVLLYSALPGYPHPSLSATGSPTVVERPEGRAGDTQGVTEKKAPLVKEGT
;
A
#
# COMPACT_ATOMS: atom_id res chain seq x y z
N LEU A 1 -10.74 30.06 -24.36
CA LEU A 1 -11.48 29.14 -23.48
C LEU A 1 -10.52 28.05 -23.01
N ALA A 2 -10.09 28.11 -21.76
CA ALA A 2 -9.37 27.02 -21.11
C ALA A 2 -10.13 26.69 -19.83
N ALA A 3 -10.83 25.56 -19.83
CA ALA A 3 -11.51 25.05 -18.66
C ALA A 3 -10.44 24.47 -17.72
N ALA A 4 -10.14 25.20 -16.65
CA ALA A 4 -9.33 24.69 -15.56
C ALA A 4 -10.09 23.55 -14.88
N ALA A 5 -9.46 22.36 -14.85
CA ALA A 5 -9.95 21.22 -14.10
C ALA A 5 -9.97 21.60 -12.60
N ALA A 6 -11.15 21.50 -12.00
CA ALA A 6 -11.34 21.73 -10.57
C ALA A 6 -10.61 20.66 -9.75
N PRO A 7 -10.01 21.01 -8.60
CA PRO A 7 -9.45 20.03 -7.68
C PRO A 7 -10.58 19.23 -7.02
N MET A 8 -10.67 17.93 -7.32
CA MET A 8 -11.25 16.92 -6.40
C MET A 8 -10.21 16.68 -5.30
N SER A 9 -10.49 16.60 -4.00
CA SER A 9 -11.71 16.24 -3.27
C SER A 9 -11.70 16.95 -1.91
N ARG A 10 -12.84 17.53 -1.53
CA ARG A 10 -13.09 18.07 -0.19
C ARG A 10 -13.53 16.90 0.68
N VAL A 11 -12.76 16.54 1.70
CA VAL A 11 -13.22 15.62 2.75
C VAL A 11 -14.50 16.22 3.33
N GLU A 12 -15.64 15.57 3.12
CA GLU A 12 -16.90 16.00 3.70
C GLU A 12 -16.83 15.88 5.23
N LYS A 13 -17.57 16.76 5.93
CA LYS A 13 -17.66 16.75 7.40
C LYS A 13 -18.04 15.35 7.90
N PRO A 14 -17.64 14.98 9.14
CA PRO A 14 -17.98 13.69 9.73
C PRO A 14 -19.44 13.35 9.51
N VAL A 15 -19.69 12.22 8.84
CA VAL A 15 -21.03 11.73 8.55
C VAL A 15 -21.56 11.08 9.81
N ALA A 16 -22.81 11.41 10.15
CA ALA A 16 -23.47 10.82 11.30
C ALA A 16 -23.65 9.30 11.09
N ALA A 17 -23.48 8.51 12.16
CA ALA A 17 -23.48 7.06 12.12
C ALA A 17 -24.73 6.45 11.46
N ASP A 18 -25.89 7.07 11.70
CA ASP A 18 -27.18 6.69 11.14
C ASP A 18 -27.24 6.87 9.62
N VAL A 19 -26.62 7.92 9.09
CA VAL A 19 -26.57 8.18 7.64
C VAL A 19 -25.72 7.12 6.94
N PHE A 20 -24.57 6.75 7.52
CA PHE A 20 -23.72 5.68 6.99
C PHE A 20 -24.44 4.33 6.99
N VAL A 21 -25.13 3.99 8.08
CA VAL A 21 -25.90 2.74 8.16
C VAL A 21 -27.03 2.70 7.13
N GLN A 22 -27.75 3.81 6.93
CA GLN A 22 -28.79 3.90 5.91
C GLN A 22 -28.22 3.71 4.49
N GLU A 23 -27.03 4.22 4.22
CA GLU A 23 -26.33 4.04 2.95
C GLU A 23 -25.93 2.57 2.75
N LEU A 24 -25.35 1.96 3.78
CA LEU A 24 -24.99 0.54 3.79
C LEU A 24 -26.20 -0.37 3.51
N GLN A 25 -27.39 0.00 3.99
CA GLN A 25 -28.64 -0.72 3.75
C GLN A 25 -29.23 -0.52 2.34
N ARG A 26 -28.84 0.53 1.62
CA ARG A 26 -29.40 0.88 0.30
C ARG A 26 -28.54 0.41 -0.85
N ILE A 27 -27.22 0.42 -0.69
CA ILE A 27 -26.30 0.00 -1.75
C ILE A 27 -26.47 -1.50 -2.04
N GLU A 28 -26.37 -1.88 -3.31
CA GLU A 28 -26.41 -3.28 -3.72
C GLU A 28 -25.06 -3.98 -3.46
N LEU A 29 -25.09 -5.31 -3.33
CA LEU A 29 -23.89 -6.11 -3.07
C LEU A 29 -22.82 -5.87 -4.15
N VAL A 30 -23.20 -5.98 -5.43
CA VAL A 30 -22.30 -5.83 -6.57
C VAL A 30 -21.75 -4.41 -6.66
N ASP A 31 -22.61 -3.39 -6.51
CA ASP A 31 -22.19 -2.00 -6.58
C ASP A 31 -21.18 -1.65 -5.46
N SER A 32 -21.42 -2.16 -4.25
CA SER A 32 -20.48 -1.99 -3.14
C SER A 32 -19.11 -2.63 -3.43
N ALA A 33 -19.10 -3.85 -4.00
CA ALA A 33 -17.87 -4.57 -4.34
C ALA A 33 -17.07 -3.88 -5.44
N VAL A 34 -17.75 -3.48 -6.52
CA VAL A 34 -17.15 -2.77 -7.66
C VAL A 34 -16.57 -1.44 -7.22
N ARG A 35 -17.33 -0.65 -6.44
CA ARG A 35 -16.89 0.66 -5.97
C ARG A 35 -15.71 0.57 -5.02
N ALA A 36 -15.75 -0.34 -4.05
CA ALA A 36 -14.64 -0.56 -3.12
C ALA A 36 -13.37 -1.03 -3.84
N THR A 37 -13.52 -1.92 -4.83
CA THR A 37 -12.38 -2.43 -5.61
C THR A 37 -11.80 -1.35 -6.52
N ASN A 38 -12.63 -0.58 -7.21
CA ASN A 38 -12.15 0.53 -8.03
C ASN A 38 -11.43 1.60 -7.21
N GLY A 39 -11.94 1.92 -6.01
CA GLY A 39 -11.26 2.82 -5.08
C GLY A 39 -9.93 2.26 -4.57
N LEU A 40 -9.85 0.95 -4.31
CA LEU A 40 -8.60 0.30 -3.91
C LEU A 40 -7.55 0.39 -5.03
N LEU A 41 -7.95 0.13 -6.28
CA LEU A 41 -7.09 0.29 -7.46
C LEU A 41 -6.62 1.74 -7.64
N GLN A 42 -7.54 2.70 -7.47
CA GLN A 42 -7.21 4.12 -7.52
C GLN A 42 -6.20 4.52 -6.43
N ALA A 43 -6.35 4.00 -5.20
CA ALA A 43 -5.40 4.27 -4.12
C ALA A 43 -3.99 3.75 -4.44
N TRP A 44 -3.89 2.63 -5.17
CA TRP A 44 -2.62 2.11 -5.70
C TRP A 44 -2.09 2.87 -6.92
N GLY A 45 -2.85 3.84 -7.46
CA GLY A 45 -2.48 4.59 -8.66
C GLY A 45 -2.43 3.74 -9.92
N VAL A 46 -3.18 2.63 -9.96
CA VAL A 46 -3.27 1.73 -11.10
C VAL A 46 -4.58 1.93 -11.86
N GLU A 47 -4.68 1.35 -13.05
CA GLU A 47 -5.88 1.41 -13.88
C GLU A 47 -7.12 0.89 -13.12
N GLY A 48 -8.26 1.58 -13.28
CA GLY A 48 -9.53 1.20 -12.65
C GLY A 48 -10.09 -0.12 -13.20
N LEU A 49 -11.21 -0.58 -12.62
CA LEU A 49 -11.90 -1.78 -13.07
C LEU A 49 -12.47 -1.61 -14.49
N GLN A 50 -12.26 -2.62 -15.33
CA GLN A 50 -12.85 -2.72 -16.66
C GLN A 50 -14.22 -3.39 -16.59
N GLU A 51 -15.14 -3.03 -17.48
CA GLU A 51 -16.51 -3.56 -17.48
C GLU A 51 -16.54 -5.10 -17.58
N GLY A 52 -15.63 -5.69 -18.35
CA GLY A 52 -15.51 -7.15 -18.49
C GLY A 52 -15.03 -7.89 -17.23
N GLU A 53 -14.44 -7.19 -16.26
CA GLU A 53 -13.92 -7.80 -15.02
C GLU A 53 -15.01 -8.07 -13.96
N TRP A 54 -16.22 -7.54 -14.13
CA TRP A 54 -17.30 -7.69 -13.15
C TRP A 54 -18.69 -7.96 -13.76
N ARG A 55 -18.94 -7.57 -15.01
CA ARG A 55 -20.27 -7.74 -15.65
C ARG A 55 -20.71 -9.19 -15.83
N ASN A 56 -19.78 -10.13 -15.80
CA ASN A 56 -20.09 -11.56 -15.89
C ASN A 56 -20.54 -12.17 -14.55
N GLY A 57 -20.74 -11.34 -13.50
CA GLY A 57 -21.30 -11.76 -12.22
C GLY A 57 -20.29 -12.32 -11.22
N ALA A 58 -18.99 -12.34 -11.53
CA ALA A 58 -17.93 -12.75 -10.62
C ALA A 58 -16.80 -11.72 -10.64
N LEU A 59 -16.47 -11.18 -9.47
CA LEU A 59 -15.35 -10.26 -9.27
C LEU A 59 -14.14 -11.06 -8.77
N ASP A 60 -13.24 -11.46 -9.68
CA ASP A 60 -12.02 -12.19 -9.32
C ASP A 60 -10.92 -11.22 -8.89
N LEU A 61 -10.87 -10.92 -7.59
CA LEU A 61 -9.87 -10.02 -7.01
C LEU A 61 -8.43 -10.50 -7.22
N ASN A 62 -8.20 -11.81 -7.36
CA ASN A 62 -6.85 -12.32 -7.64
C ASN A 62 -6.42 -11.97 -9.06
N ALA A 63 -7.28 -12.23 -10.05
CA ALA A 63 -7.02 -11.89 -11.44
C ALA A 63 -6.87 -10.36 -11.63
N ILE A 64 -7.77 -9.58 -11.02
CA ILE A 64 -7.76 -8.11 -11.07
C ILE A 64 -6.43 -7.54 -10.53
N ALA A 65 -5.96 -8.03 -9.38
CA ALA A 65 -4.70 -7.61 -8.79
C ALA A 65 -3.51 -7.98 -9.68
N ARG A 66 -3.46 -9.23 -10.16
CA ARG A 66 -2.33 -9.74 -10.97
C ARG A 66 -2.15 -9.00 -12.28
N THR A 67 -3.25 -8.67 -12.97
CA THR A 67 -3.23 -7.87 -14.21
C THR A 67 -2.52 -6.52 -14.00
N ARG A 68 -2.56 -6.00 -12.78
CA ARG A 68 -1.98 -4.70 -12.39
C ARG A 68 -0.68 -4.83 -11.61
N GLN A 69 -0.06 -6.03 -11.63
CA GLN A 69 1.19 -6.34 -10.91
C GLN A 69 1.07 -6.11 -9.39
N LEU A 70 -0.13 -6.29 -8.86
CA LEU A 70 -0.44 -6.34 -7.44
C LEU A 70 -0.69 -7.80 -7.04
N GLU A 71 -0.61 -8.05 -5.74
CA GLU A 71 -0.93 -9.30 -5.10
C GLU A 71 -2.20 -9.13 -4.29
N TYR A 72 -3.08 -10.13 -4.36
CA TYR A 72 -4.31 -10.19 -3.57
C TYR A 72 -4.13 -11.09 -2.35
N ARG A 73 -4.65 -10.65 -1.21
CA ARG A 73 -4.75 -11.48 -0.01
C ARG A 73 -6.07 -11.25 0.73
N PRO A 74 -6.85 -12.31 1.03
CA PRO A 74 -7.92 -12.22 2.02
C PRO A 74 -7.30 -12.01 3.40
N LEU A 75 -7.93 -11.14 4.18
CA LEU A 75 -7.50 -10.74 5.50
C LEU A 75 -8.56 -11.13 6.52
N SER A 76 -8.11 -11.73 7.63
CA SER A 76 -8.91 -11.95 8.82
C SER A 76 -8.15 -11.36 10.01
N GLY A 77 -8.69 -10.37 10.69
CA GLY A 77 -7.97 -9.71 11.78
C GLY A 77 -8.76 -8.64 12.53
N THR A 78 -8.05 -7.87 13.34
CA THR A 78 -8.61 -6.76 14.12
C THR A 78 -8.17 -5.42 13.54
N PHE A 79 -8.76 -4.34 14.05
CA PHE A 79 -8.35 -2.98 13.71
C PHE A 79 -6.85 -2.74 13.89
N ASN A 80 -6.27 -3.26 14.97
CA ASN A 80 -4.84 -3.12 15.24
C ASN A 80 -3.99 -3.70 14.10
N LEU A 81 -4.44 -4.78 13.44
CA LEU A 81 -3.77 -5.32 12.27
C LEU A 81 -3.89 -4.38 11.08
N LEU A 82 -5.07 -3.78 10.85
CA LEU A 82 -5.28 -2.80 9.76
C LEU A 82 -4.35 -1.60 9.91
N SER A 83 -4.33 -1.00 11.12
CA SER A 83 -3.45 0.13 11.42
C SER A 83 -1.97 -0.23 11.35
N LEU A 84 -1.62 -1.47 11.68
CA LEU A 84 -0.24 -1.95 11.59
C LEU A 84 0.21 -2.12 10.13
N LEU A 85 -0.65 -2.68 9.28
CA LEU A 85 -0.35 -2.86 7.86
C LEU A 85 -0.32 -1.54 7.10
N ASP A 86 -1.09 -0.55 7.57
CA ASP A 86 -1.13 0.81 7.03
C ASP A 86 -1.36 0.82 5.51
N LEU A 87 -2.26 -0.04 5.04
CA LEU A 87 -2.68 -0.13 3.64
C LEU A 87 -4.20 -0.01 3.52
N PRO A 88 -4.73 0.62 2.45
CA PRO A 88 -6.15 0.58 2.16
C PRO A 88 -6.66 -0.85 2.05
N VAL A 89 -7.86 -1.09 2.58
CA VAL A 89 -8.43 -2.43 2.71
C VAL A 89 -9.93 -2.37 2.47
N ILE A 90 -10.45 -3.33 1.72
CA ILE A 90 -11.90 -3.51 1.57
C ILE A 90 -12.36 -4.33 2.78
N LEU A 91 -13.32 -3.80 3.52
CA LEU A 91 -13.92 -4.44 4.68
C LEU A 91 -15.25 -5.07 4.30
N GLU A 92 -15.51 -6.27 4.80
CA GLU A 92 -16.81 -6.93 4.72
C GLU A 92 -17.67 -6.54 5.94
N LEU A 93 -18.60 -5.61 5.76
CA LEU A 93 -19.52 -5.19 6.83
C LEU A 93 -20.83 -5.95 6.73
N ILE A 94 -21.32 -6.44 7.87
CA ILE A 94 -22.68 -6.97 7.97
C ILE A 94 -23.66 -5.80 8.04
N VAL A 95 -24.68 -5.82 7.17
CA VAL A 95 -25.75 -4.84 7.15
C VAL A 95 -26.63 -5.00 8.39
N PRO A 96 -26.80 -3.95 9.21
CA PRO A 96 -27.68 -3.98 10.36
C PRO A 96 -29.10 -4.43 9.98
N GLY A 97 -29.56 -5.50 10.61
CA GLY A 97 -30.91 -6.04 10.44
C GLY A 97 -31.13 -6.95 9.22
N ARG A 98 -30.13 -7.16 8.36
CA ARG A 98 -30.29 -7.99 7.13
C ARG A 98 -29.40 -9.23 7.05
N GLN A 99 -28.41 -9.41 7.94
CA GLN A 99 -27.39 -10.49 7.86
C GLN A 99 -26.67 -10.60 6.50
N GLU A 100 -26.80 -9.59 5.64
CA GLU A 100 -26.12 -9.50 4.36
C GLU A 100 -24.79 -8.78 4.52
N VAL A 101 -23.84 -9.04 3.62
CA VAL A 101 -22.55 -8.34 3.60
C VAL A 101 -22.59 -7.19 2.58
N ARG A 102 -21.88 -6.11 2.87
CA ARG A 102 -21.52 -5.04 1.93
C ARG A 102 -20.05 -4.68 2.07
N PHE A 103 -19.47 -4.25 0.96
CA PHE A 103 -18.05 -3.93 0.89
C PHE A 103 -17.84 -2.43 1.07
N VAL A 104 -16.95 -2.08 2.00
CA VAL A 104 -16.58 -0.68 2.27
C VAL A 104 -15.07 -0.56 2.20
N LEU A 105 -14.55 0.40 1.44
CA LEU A 105 -13.11 0.62 1.36
C LEU A 105 -12.67 1.55 2.50
N LEU A 106 -11.75 1.10 3.34
CA LEU A 106 -11.06 1.94 4.32
C LEU A 106 -9.84 2.60 3.66
N LEU A 107 -9.82 3.93 3.65
CA LEU A 107 -8.80 4.76 3.02
C LEU A 107 -7.95 5.55 4.02
N GLY A 108 -8.40 5.68 5.26
CA GLY A 108 -7.61 6.35 6.28
C GLY A 108 -8.12 6.14 7.69
N ILE A 109 -7.22 6.31 8.66
CA ILE A 109 -7.51 6.24 10.09
C ILE A 109 -6.90 7.49 10.74
N SER A 110 -7.72 8.29 11.41
CA SER A 110 -7.32 9.50 12.11
C SER A 110 -8.02 9.58 13.47
N GLY A 111 -7.32 9.16 14.53
CA GLY A 111 -7.90 9.09 15.87
C GLY A 111 -9.08 8.11 15.93
N ASP A 112 -10.26 8.61 16.27
CA ASP A 112 -11.52 7.83 16.31
C ASP A 112 -12.31 7.91 15.00
N GLN A 113 -11.78 8.59 13.98
CA GLN A 113 -12.41 8.74 12.68
C GLN A 113 -11.71 7.89 11.62
N CYS A 114 -12.50 7.30 10.75
CA CYS A 114 -12.07 6.51 9.62
C CYS A 114 -12.54 7.17 8.34
N ARG A 115 -11.64 7.39 7.39
CA ARG A 115 -12.00 7.80 6.03
C ARG A 115 -12.34 6.54 5.24
N VAL A 116 -13.58 6.46 4.78
CA VAL A 116 -14.10 5.31 4.03
C VAL A 116 -14.70 5.74 2.71
N LEU A 117 -14.71 4.85 1.73
CA LEU A 117 -15.40 5.04 0.46
C LEU A 117 -16.58 4.07 0.36
N LEU A 118 -17.77 4.64 0.18
CA LEU A 118 -19.05 3.95 -0.07
C LEU A 118 -19.83 4.68 -1.18
N ASP A 119 -21.12 4.41 -1.38
CA ASP A 119 -22.02 4.93 -2.42
C ASP A 119 -21.83 6.44 -2.70
N ARG A 120 -21.86 7.27 -1.65
CA ARG A 120 -21.80 8.73 -1.76
C ARG A 120 -20.40 9.27 -2.08
N GLY A 121 -19.36 8.45 -1.96
CA GLY A 121 -17.97 8.89 -2.08
C GLY A 121 -17.15 8.66 -0.82
N GLU A 122 -16.04 9.39 -0.72
CA GLU A 122 -15.18 9.39 0.46
C GLU A 122 -15.86 10.18 1.59
N GLN A 123 -15.98 9.56 2.76
CA GLN A 123 -16.62 10.13 3.94
C GLN A 123 -15.83 9.78 5.21
N GLU A 124 -15.89 10.65 6.22
CA GLU A 124 -15.35 10.37 7.55
C GLU A 124 -16.45 9.80 8.45
N VAL A 125 -16.20 8.61 9.01
CA VAL A 125 -17.13 7.93 9.92
C VAL A 125 -16.41 7.51 11.20
N PRO A 126 -17.09 7.49 12.37
CA PRO A 126 -16.49 7.00 13.60
C PRO A 126 -16.11 5.52 13.50
N TRP A 127 -14.96 5.13 14.04
CA TRP A 127 -14.50 3.73 14.07
C TRP A 127 -15.54 2.79 14.68
N ARG A 128 -16.25 3.25 15.73
CA ARG A 128 -17.31 2.49 16.39
C ARG A 128 -18.34 1.92 15.41
N VAL A 129 -18.73 2.70 14.41
CA VAL A 129 -19.73 2.28 13.40
C VAL A 129 -19.21 1.14 12.55
N LEU A 130 -17.92 1.17 12.18
CA LEU A 130 -17.30 0.06 11.46
C LEU A 130 -17.17 -1.17 12.36
N ASN A 131 -16.71 -0.98 13.60
CA ASN A 131 -16.47 -2.07 14.56
C ASN A 131 -17.74 -2.83 14.96
N GLU A 132 -18.88 -2.15 15.05
CA GLU A 132 -20.18 -2.79 15.34
C GLU A 132 -20.65 -3.73 14.21
N ASN A 133 -20.15 -3.50 12.99
CA ASN A 133 -20.62 -4.19 11.78
C ASN A 133 -19.56 -5.05 11.11
N TRP A 134 -18.30 -4.98 11.55
CA TRP A 134 -17.16 -5.67 10.94
C TRP A 134 -16.60 -6.76 11.87
N PHE A 135 -16.58 -8.00 11.37
CA PHE A 135 -16.12 -9.18 12.12
C PHE A 135 -14.74 -9.68 11.68
N GLY A 136 -13.92 -8.77 11.14
CA GLY A 136 -12.52 -9.02 10.86
C GLY A 136 -12.20 -9.43 9.42
N GLN A 137 -13.19 -9.66 8.56
CA GLN A 137 -12.98 -10.10 7.17
C GLN A 137 -12.74 -8.93 6.22
N GLY A 138 -11.78 -9.09 5.31
CA GLY A 138 -11.51 -8.08 4.29
C GLY A 138 -10.58 -8.54 3.18
N HIS A 139 -10.35 -7.63 2.23
CA HIS A 139 -9.55 -7.87 1.03
C HIS A 139 -8.45 -6.83 0.91
N LEU A 140 -7.21 -7.30 0.81
CA LEU A 140 -6.02 -6.48 0.73
C LEU A 140 -5.35 -6.65 -0.63
N PHE A 141 -5.06 -5.53 -1.28
CA PHE A 141 -4.07 -5.48 -2.36
C PHE A 141 -2.74 -4.96 -1.81
N TRP A 142 -1.66 -5.62 -2.22
CA TRP A 142 -0.31 -5.24 -1.85
C TRP A 142 0.64 -5.51 -3.02
N LYS A 143 1.90 -5.08 -2.91
CA LYS A 143 2.89 -5.29 -3.96
C LYS A 143 4.16 -5.92 -3.41
N ASP A 144 4.60 -6.99 -4.06
CA ASP A 144 5.93 -7.57 -3.83
C ASP A 144 6.97 -6.90 -4.72
N PHE A 145 7.40 -5.69 -4.33
CA PHE A 145 8.25 -4.82 -5.15
C PHE A 145 9.52 -5.51 -5.65
N ASP A 146 10.19 -6.27 -4.77
CA ASP A 146 11.46 -6.93 -5.11
C ASP A 146 11.27 -8.39 -5.55
N LYS A 147 10.02 -8.88 -5.67
CA LYS A 147 9.69 -10.27 -6.02
C LYS A 147 10.42 -11.25 -5.10
N VAL A 148 10.30 -11.02 -3.79
CA VAL A 148 10.86 -11.91 -2.75
C VAL A 148 10.09 -13.23 -2.71
N GLY A 149 8.80 -13.20 -3.05
CA GLY A 149 7.92 -14.36 -3.09
C GLY A 149 7.21 -14.62 -1.77
N SER A 150 6.13 -15.38 -1.86
CA SER A 150 5.28 -15.72 -0.73
C SER A 150 5.76 -17.01 -0.07
N ARG A 151 6.35 -16.91 1.13
CA ARG A 151 6.83 -18.01 2.00
C ARG A 151 8.31 -18.36 1.82
N LEU A 152 9.16 -17.71 2.62
CA LEU A 152 10.54 -18.14 2.88
C LEU A 152 10.66 -18.61 4.34
N ALA A 153 11.31 -19.75 4.52
CA ALA A 153 11.53 -20.40 5.82
C ALA A 153 12.86 -21.17 5.79
N VAL A 154 13.27 -21.73 6.93
CA VAL A 154 14.49 -22.54 7.04
C VAL A 154 14.57 -23.59 5.93
N GLY A 155 15.71 -23.63 5.24
CA GLY A 155 15.94 -24.51 4.09
C GLY A 155 15.61 -23.89 2.74
N SER A 156 14.96 -22.72 2.70
CA SER A 156 14.78 -21.97 1.45
C SER A 156 16.13 -21.51 0.90
N VAL A 157 16.30 -21.56 -0.42
CA VAL A 157 17.55 -21.18 -1.09
C VAL A 157 17.30 -20.34 -2.34
N GLY A 158 18.29 -19.53 -2.71
CA GLY A 158 18.36 -18.82 -3.98
C GLY A 158 18.17 -17.31 -3.88
N ARG A 159 17.89 -16.70 -5.04
CA ARG A 159 17.88 -15.23 -5.21
C ARG A 159 16.85 -14.51 -4.33
N ASN A 160 15.74 -15.17 -4.04
CA ASN A 160 14.67 -14.62 -3.21
C ASN A 160 15.12 -14.41 -1.76
N VAL A 161 15.89 -15.37 -1.22
CA VAL A 161 16.50 -15.24 0.12
C VAL A 161 17.50 -14.10 0.14
N LYS A 162 18.31 -13.96 -0.91
CA LYS A 162 19.29 -12.86 -1.02
C LYS A 162 18.60 -11.49 -1.02
N ARG A 163 17.48 -11.36 -1.71
CA ARG A 163 16.65 -10.14 -1.69
C ARG A 163 16.08 -9.87 -0.30
N LEU A 164 15.52 -10.89 0.35
CA LEU A 164 15.04 -10.78 1.73
C LEU A 164 16.14 -10.29 2.68
N HIS A 165 17.32 -10.90 2.66
CA HIS A 165 18.42 -10.47 3.52
C HIS A 165 18.87 -9.05 3.23
N ALA A 166 18.91 -8.64 1.96
CA ALA A 166 19.22 -7.27 1.58
C ALA A 166 18.18 -6.25 2.09
N LEU A 167 16.90 -6.64 2.16
CA LEU A 167 15.86 -5.81 2.78
C LEU A 167 16.02 -5.75 4.30
N LEU A 168 16.16 -6.91 4.96
CA LEU A 168 16.33 -7.00 6.42
C LEU A 168 17.55 -6.20 6.91
N ALA A 169 18.65 -6.19 6.15
CA ALA A 169 19.86 -5.43 6.46
C ALA A 169 19.65 -3.91 6.48
N LYS A 170 18.61 -3.41 5.79
CA LYS A 170 18.28 -1.98 5.73
C LYS A 170 17.29 -1.56 6.82
N VAL A 171 16.67 -2.50 7.54
CA VAL A 171 15.66 -2.17 8.56
C VAL A 171 16.37 -1.60 9.80
N PRO A 172 16.05 -0.35 10.20
CA PRO A 172 16.62 0.23 11.42
C PRO A 172 16.23 -0.58 12.66
N GLY A 173 17.17 -0.80 13.58
CA GLY A 173 16.94 -1.56 14.81
C GLY A 173 17.02 -3.09 14.67
N LEU A 174 17.27 -3.60 13.45
CA LEU A 174 17.79 -4.95 13.26
C LEU A 174 19.32 -4.88 13.21
N ASP A 175 19.97 -5.01 14.36
CA ASP A 175 21.43 -4.96 14.42
C ASP A 175 22.04 -6.04 13.49
N GLY A 176 22.83 -5.59 12.50
CA GLY A 176 23.33 -6.37 11.36
C GLY A 176 24.20 -7.58 11.68
N LYS A 177 24.41 -7.90 12.97
CA LYS A 177 25.15 -9.08 13.43
C LYS A 177 24.41 -10.41 13.28
N SER A 178 23.18 -10.40 12.76
CA SER A 178 22.32 -11.58 12.80
C SER A 178 21.88 -12.13 11.44
N LEU A 179 22.41 -11.62 10.32
CA LEU A 179 22.21 -12.25 9.01
C LEU A 179 23.30 -13.31 8.76
N PRO A 180 22.98 -14.42 8.08
CA PRO A 180 23.95 -15.47 7.80
C PRO A 180 25.04 -14.99 6.82
N ALA A 181 26.23 -15.58 6.89
CA ALA A 181 27.32 -15.30 5.95
C ALA A 181 26.96 -15.69 4.49
N ARG A 182 26.18 -16.77 4.33
CA ARG A 182 25.61 -17.18 3.03
C ARG A 182 24.24 -16.54 2.86
N LEU A 183 24.20 -15.47 2.07
CA LEU A 183 22.99 -14.65 1.86
C LEU A 183 21.95 -15.30 0.95
N ASP A 184 22.28 -16.39 0.28
CA ASP A 184 21.39 -17.14 -0.59
C ASP A 184 20.71 -18.32 0.11
N ILE A 185 20.94 -18.53 1.41
CA ILE A 185 20.38 -19.63 2.19
C ILE A 185 19.64 -19.10 3.41
N PHE A 186 18.38 -19.50 3.55
CA PHE A 186 17.57 -19.19 4.72
C PHE A 186 17.93 -20.19 5.82
N ALA A 187 18.90 -19.83 6.64
CA ALA A 187 19.36 -20.61 7.79
C ALA A 187 18.66 -20.16 9.09
N ARG A 188 18.96 -20.81 10.21
CA ARG A 188 18.43 -20.45 11.54
C ARG A 188 18.66 -18.98 11.90
N GLN A 189 19.80 -18.40 11.53
CA GLN A 189 20.04 -16.96 11.76
C GLN A 189 19.05 -16.08 10.97
N SER A 190 18.62 -16.53 9.78
CA SER A 190 17.59 -15.83 8.99
C SER A 190 16.23 -15.88 9.67
N GLU A 191 15.84 -17.06 10.17
CA GLU A 191 14.61 -17.26 10.94
C GLU A 191 14.58 -16.34 12.16
N GLU A 192 15.68 -16.30 12.94
CA GLU A 192 15.80 -15.44 14.11
C GLU A 192 15.73 -13.94 13.72
N ALA A 193 16.29 -13.54 12.58
CA ALA A 193 16.20 -12.17 12.10
C ALA A 193 14.76 -11.81 11.70
N VAL A 194 14.07 -12.71 11.00
CA VAL A 194 12.67 -12.53 10.63
C VAL A 194 11.79 -12.49 11.87
N ALA A 195 11.98 -13.39 12.85
CA ALA A 195 11.23 -13.40 14.10
C ALA A 195 11.43 -12.12 14.92
N ARG A 196 12.67 -11.58 14.98
CA ARG A 196 12.94 -10.27 15.59
C ARG A 196 12.23 -9.14 14.86
N PHE A 197 12.29 -9.11 13.53
CA PHE A 197 11.56 -8.13 12.72
C PHE A 197 10.06 -8.18 12.99
N GLN A 198 9.47 -9.37 12.93
CA GLN A 198 8.05 -9.61 13.21
C GLN A 198 7.69 -9.13 14.61
N LYS A 199 8.52 -9.42 15.63
CA LYS A 199 8.32 -8.94 16.99
C LYS A 199 8.34 -7.40 17.09
N ILE A 200 9.31 -6.74 16.47
CA ILE A 200 9.40 -5.26 16.42
C ILE A 200 8.14 -4.69 15.77
N LYS A 201 7.67 -5.35 14.71
CA LYS A 201 6.46 -4.99 13.97
C LYS A 201 5.18 -5.58 14.57
N ARG A 202 5.19 -6.12 15.79
CA ARG A 202 4.01 -6.67 16.49
C ARG A 202 3.21 -7.73 15.70
N LEU A 203 3.88 -8.45 14.80
CA LEU A 203 3.37 -9.69 14.21
C LEU A 203 3.69 -10.88 15.11
N THR A 204 3.04 -12.02 14.83
CA THR A 204 3.46 -13.31 15.37
C THR A 204 4.90 -13.59 14.92
N PRO A 205 5.86 -13.77 15.85
CA PRO A 205 7.27 -13.96 15.51
C PRO A 205 7.57 -15.42 15.16
N ASP A 206 6.94 -15.92 14.10
CA ASP A 206 7.07 -17.31 13.63
C ASP A 206 8.34 -17.58 12.82
N GLY A 207 9.11 -16.54 12.48
CA GLY A 207 10.34 -16.65 11.69
C GLY A 207 10.11 -16.99 10.21
N VAL A 208 8.86 -17.04 9.76
CA VAL A 208 8.46 -17.36 8.38
C VAL A 208 8.09 -16.09 7.64
N VAL A 209 8.70 -15.87 6.47
CA VAL A 209 8.40 -14.69 5.65
C VAL A 209 7.15 -14.94 4.82
N GLY A 210 6.01 -14.51 5.35
CA GLY A 210 4.74 -14.46 4.63
C GLY A 210 4.44 -13.08 4.03
N PRO A 211 3.31 -12.94 3.31
CA PRO A 211 2.88 -11.66 2.73
C PRO A 211 2.79 -10.50 3.72
N LEU A 212 2.24 -10.72 4.92
CA LEU A 212 2.14 -9.65 5.92
C LEU A 212 3.52 -9.20 6.41
N THR A 213 4.48 -10.12 6.52
CA THR A 213 5.87 -9.79 6.84
C THR A 213 6.48 -8.91 5.74
N LEU A 214 6.24 -9.23 4.47
CA LEU A 214 6.73 -8.43 3.34
C LEU A 214 6.08 -7.05 3.26
N VAL A 215 4.76 -6.95 3.46
CA VAL A 215 4.05 -5.66 3.54
C VAL A 215 4.72 -4.74 4.55
N LEU A 216 4.96 -5.23 5.78
CA LEU A 216 5.60 -4.43 6.81
C LEU A 216 7.07 -4.14 6.54
N LEU A 217 7.76 -5.00 5.79
CA LEU A 217 9.15 -4.79 5.39
C LEU A 217 9.25 -3.65 4.37
N TYR A 218 8.40 -3.66 3.35
CA TYR A 218 8.35 -2.58 2.36
C TYR A 218 7.90 -1.26 2.98
N SER A 219 6.91 -1.28 3.88
CA SER A 219 6.48 -0.09 4.61
C SER A 219 7.55 0.48 5.56
N ALA A 220 8.45 -0.37 6.07
CA ALA A 220 9.55 0.07 6.94
C ALA A 220 10.72 0.74 6.19
N LEU A 221 10.73 0.70 4.86
CA LEU A 221 11.89 1.08 4.05
C LEU A 221 11.52 2.19 3.06
N PRO A 222 12.41 3.18 2.83
CA PRO A 222 12.18 4.18 1.80
C PRO A 222 12.28 3.55 0.40
N GLY A 223 11.60 4.16 -0.58
CA GLY A 223 11.68 3.75 -1.99
C GLY A 223 10.63 2.74 -2.45
N TYR A 224 9.70 2.35 -1.57
CA TYR A 224 8.56 1.50 -1.91
C TYR A 224 7.27 2.32 -1.83
N PRO A 225 6.81 2.96 -2.92
CA PRO A 225 5.61 3.78 -2.89
C PRO A 225 4.38 2.90 -2.72
N HIS A 226 3.66 3.08 -1.63
CA HIS A 226 2.39 2.41 -1.36
C HIS A 226 1.39 3.42 -0.77
N PRO A 227 0.08 3.22 -0.99
CA PRO A 227 -0.91 4.00 -0.26
C PRO A 227 -0.82 3.74 1.24
N SER A 228 -1.28 4.69 2.05
CA SER A 228 -1.19 4.61 3.52
C SER A 228 -2.51 5.04 4.16
N LEU A 229 -2.93 4.32 5.20
CA LEU A 229 -4.10 4.71 6.00
C LEU A 229 -3.80 5.94 6.89
N SER A 230 -2.53 6.12 7.23
CA SER A 230 -2.04 7.24 8.03
C SER A 230 -1.81 8.50 7.18
N ALA A 231 -1.83 8.39 5.85
CA ALA A 231 -1.67 9.54 4.96
C ALA A 231 -2.95 10.40 4.90
N THR A 232 -2.83 11.63 5.38
CA THR A 232 -3.83 12.69 5.25
C THR A 232 -3.73 13.29 3.83
N GLY A 233 -4.29 12.60 2.84
CA GLY A 233 -4.33 13.06 1.44
C GLY A 233 -3.27 12.40 0.56
N SER A 234 -3.63 12.20 -0.71
CA SER A 234 -2.97 11.44 -1.77
C SER A 234 -1.44 11.56 -1.84
N PRO A 235 -0.72 10.53 -2.32
CA PRO A 235 0.72 10.63 -2.53
C PRO A 235 1.00 11.69 -3.59
N THR A 236 1.56 12.83 -3.18
CA THR A 236 2.17 13.78 -4.08
C THR A 236 3.26 13.03 -4.85
N VAL A 237 3.07 12.91 -6.17
CA VAL A 237 4.13 12.49 -7.09
C VAL A 237 5.33 13.38 -6.80
N VAL A 238 6.38 12.81 -6.22
CA VAL A 238 7.68 13.48 -6.12
C VAL A 238 8.22 13.51 -7.54
N GLU A 239 7.90 14.58 -8.27
CA GLU A 239 8.59 14.90 -9.51
C GLU A 239 10.08 15.02 -9.18
N ARG A 240 10.84 14.07 -9.74
CA ARG A 240 12.29 14.12 -9.78
C ARG A 240 12.65 15.36 -10.61
N PRO A 241 13.47 16.31 -10.11
CA PRO A 241 13.89 17.42 -10.95
C PRO A 241 14.78 16.88 -12.06
N GLU A 242 14.22 16.85 -13.28
CA GLU A 242 14.99 16.70 -14.51
C GLU A 242 15.91 17.91 -14.66
N GLY A 243 17.14 17.63 -15.11
CA GLY A 243 18.23 18.58 -15.18
C GLY A 243 17.89 19.81 -16.02
N ARG A 244 18.26 20.98 -15.51
CA ARG A 244 18.26 22.22 -16.27
C ARG A 244 19.69 22.55 -16.68
N ALA A 245 19.99 22.26 -17.95
CA ALA A 245 21.12 22.82 -18.64
C ALA A 245 20.82 24.28 -19.04
N GLY A 246 21.84 25.12 -18.94
CA GLY A 246 21.93 26.42 -19.60
C GLY A 246 21.64 27.62 -18.71
N ASP A 247 22.70 28.30 -18.27
CA ASP A 247 22.77 29.71 -18.59
C ASP A 247 24.21 30.21 -18.77
N THR A 248 24.35 31.02 -19.81
CA THR A 248 25.56 31.64 -20.37
C THR A 248 25.73 33.05 -19.83
N GLN A 249 26.98 33.45 -19.56
CA GLN A 249 27.61 34.80 -19.57
C GLN A 249 28.66 34.85 -18.44
N GLY A 250 29.86 35.39 -18.56
CA GLY A 250 30.56 36.11 -19.62
C GLY A 250 31.85 36.69 -19.00
N VAL A 251 32.97 36.53 -19.71
CA VAL A 251 34.16 37.41 -19.81
C VAL A 251 34.79 37.98 -18.53
N THR A 252 36.06 37.64 -18.29
CA THR A 252 37.14 38.63 -18.07
C THR A 252 38.52 38.05 -18.36
N GLU A 253 39.32 38.88 -19.00
CA GLU A 253 40.61 38.64 -19.66
C GLU A 253 41.78 38.28 -18.74
N LYS A 254 42.79 37.58 -19.29
CA LYS A 254 44.18 38.07 -19.31
C LYS A 254 45.07 37.31 -20.34
N LYS A 255 45.60 38.11 -21.30
CA LYS A 255 46.86 38.01 -22.10
C LYS A 255 47.96 37.13 -21.46
N ALA A 256 48.92 36.47 -22.13
CA ALA A 256 49.45 36.33 -23.51
C ALA A 256 50.63 35.27 -23.43
N PRO A 257 51.49 34.99 -24.45
CA PRO A 257 51.38 35.10 -25.91
C PRO A 257 51.65 33.78 -26.66
N LEU A 258 51.51 33.88 -27.99
CA LEU A 258 51.76 32.90 -29.04
C LEU A 258 53.13 33.15 -29.71
N VAL A 259 53.91 32.10 -30.01
CA VAL A 259 54.93 32.03 -31.09
C VAL A 259 54.91 30.58 -31.59
N LYS A 260 54.23 30.21 -32.69
CA LYS A 260 54.59 30.26 -34.12
C LYS A 260 55.83 29.45 -34.55
N GLU A 261 55.52 28.34 -35.23
CA GLU A 261 56.07 27.83 -36.51
C GLU A 261 57.55 27.50 -36.66
N GLY A 262 57.83 26.33 -37.24
CA GLY A 262 58.93 26.18 -38.21
C GLY A 262 59.74 24.90 -38.12
N THR A 263 59.48 24.00 -39.09
CA THR A 263 60.28 22.84 -39.56
C THR A 263 60.08 21.51 -38.86
#